data_AF-A0A9P3LME5-F1
#
_entry.id   AF-A0A9P3LME5-F1
#
_cell.length_a   1.000
_cell.length_b   1.000
_cell.length_c   1.000
_cell.angle_alpha   90.00
_cell.angle_beta   90.00
_cell.angle_gamma   90.00
#
_symmetry.space_group_name_H-M   'P 1'
#
loop_
_entity.id
_entity.type
_entity.pdbx_description
1 polymer ?
#
loop_
_entity_poly.entity_id
_entity_poly.type
_entity_poly.pdbx_seq_one_letter_code
_entity_poly.pdbx_strand_id
1 'polypeptide(L)'
;MQALHPRTTIKNFHDALMDPKNMTKLALFAVVWAVLCVGDGFWIYYYVHGIVYPLPRNALDRNGYAWMAFTIFMFIFGFCLSIFNAIMSIPYLIVVWPKRKQPLSWAMRRFRVYLMWFSVPVLLFLAIMPFCGGWIVVPIVAQHVWNHGCDSFPAFAILDARSATDTSSVLNRVYFYMNQPSARSPTQLFTLTLTDFDSENWLLNLTAWNAPQASIPLDFYPTLHAVRYNLTASTLAGNCTLRTGADTPGTTTAPCMSGTFDSGDHLAFTISSDVPLNTTLAASYPPAPNTTTHLAIPDVGWSFGQPAVRLEAVQPDGELGQLVLATTVTRPHDVTQLKVCVAGPPGRPAAAVQPEVLAPLGLILMRQINYAVVATQPTEND
;
A
#
# COMPACT_ATOMS: atom_id res chain seq x y z
N MET A 1 -26.77 1.50 -64.82
CA MET A 1 -26.17 1.21 -63.50
C MET A 1 -27.12 0.33 -62.71
N GLN A 2 -26.89 -0.99 -62.71
CA GLN A 2 -27.69 -1.94 -61.93
C GLN A 2 -27.25 -1.88 -60.46
N ALA A 3 -28.16 -1.50 -59.57
CA ALA A 3 -27.95 -1.54 -58.14
C ALA A 3 -27.84 -2.99 -57.68
N LEU A 4 -26.65 -3.40 -57.24
CA LEU A 4 -26.43 -4.70 -56.59
C LEU A 4 -27.34 -4.82 -55.36
N HIS A 5 -28.20 -5.84 -55.40
CA HIS A 5 -29.26 -6.08 -54.44
C HIS A 5 -28.65 -6.52 -53.09
N PRO A 6 -28.86 -5.80 -51.96
CA PRO A 6 -28.20 -6.08 -50.67
C PRO A 6 -28.55 -7.43 -50.01
N ARG A 7 -29.47 -8.21 -50.58
CA ARG A 7 -29.86 -9.54 -50.07
C ARG A 7 -28.87 -10.65 -50.44
N THR A 8 -28.17 -10.56 -51.56
CA THR A 8 -27.20 -11.58 -51.99
C THR A 8 -25.91 -11.51 -51.18
N THR A 9 -25.48 -10.30 -50.78
CA THR A 9 -24.26 -10.10 -49.98
C THR A 9 -24.36 -10.72 -48.58
N ILE A 10 -25.53 -10.63 -47.94
CA ILE A 10 -25.77 -11.19 -46.59
C ILE A 10 -25.84 -12.72 -46.63
N LYS A 11 -26.47 -13.30 -47.66
CA LYS A 11 -26.58 -14.76 -47.80
C LYS A 11 -25.22 -15.39 -48.11
N ASN A 12 -24.44 -14.77 -48.99
CA ASN A 12 -23.08 -15.22 -49.31
C ASN A 12 -22.13 -15.09 -48.09
N PHE A 13 -22.32 -14.08 -47.24
CA PHE A 13 -21.56 -13.94 -46.00
C PHE A 13 -21.93 -15.02 -44.97
N HIS A 14 -23.22 -15.33 -44.84
CA HIS A 14 -23.71 -16.39 -43.95
C HIS A 14 -23.22 -17.78 -44.39
N ASP A 15 -23.33 -18.10 -45.68
CA ASP A 15 -22.92 -19.41 -46.22
C ASP A 15 -21.39 -19.58 -46.18
N ALA A 16 -20.62 -18.48 -46.34
CA ALA A 16 -19.17 -18.49 -46.13
C ALA A 16 -18.77 -18.66 -44.65
N LEU A 17 -19.55 -18.14 -43.69
CA LEU A 17 -19.31 -18.30 -42.26
C LEU A 17 -19.59 -19.73 -41.76
N MET A 18 -20.51 -20.44 -42.42
CA MET A 18 -20.92 -21.81 -42.07
C MET A 18 -20.08 -22.90 -42.76
N ASP A 19 -19.07 -22.54 -43.57
CA ASP A 19 -18.09 -23.50 -44.06
C ASP A 19 -17.27 -24.03 -42.85
N PRO A 20 -17.23 -25.35 -42.60
CA PRO A 20 -16.49 -25.93 -41.47
C PRO A 20 -15.01 -25.50 -41.43
N LYS A 21 -14.38 -25.22 -42.58
CA LYS A 21 -13.00 -24.70 -42.61
C LYS A 21 -12.89 -23.28 -42.06
N ASN A 22 -13.90 -22.44 -42.27
CA ASN A 22 -13.97 -21.09 -41.75
C ASN A 22 -14.38 -21.08 -40.27
N MET A 23 -15.23 -22.03 -39.84
CA MET A 23 -15.56 -22.23 -38.43
C MET A 23 -14.32 -22.59 -37.59
N THR A 24 -13.44 -23.48 -38.09
CA THR A 24 -12.19 -23.83 -37.38
C THR A 24 -11.26 -22.63 -37.24
N LYS A 25 -11.12 -21.80 -38.29
CA LYS A 25 -10.32 -20.57 -38.25
C LYS A 25 -10.87 -19.55 -37.27
N LEU A 26 -12.20 -19.36 -37.26
CA LEU A 26 -12.89 -18.46 -36.35
C LEU A 26 -12.73 -18.93 -34.89
N ALA A 27 -12.88 -20.23 -34.64
CA ALA A 27 -12.68 -20.82 -33.32
C ALA A 27 -11.24 -20.62 -32.82
N LEU A 28 -10.24 -20.89 -33.67
CA LEU A 28 -8.84 -20.67 -33.31
C LEU A 28 -8.56 -19.20 -32.99
N PHE A 29 -9.07 -18.29 -33.82
CA PHE A 29 -8.94 -16.85 -33.60
C PHE A 29 -9.60 -16.41 -32.29
N ALA A 30 -10.81 -16.90 -31.98
CA ALA A 30 -11.50 -16.62 -30.74
C ALA A 30 -10.73 -17.13 -29.51
N VAL A 31 -10.11 -18.31 -29.60
CA VAL A 31 -9.25 -18.85 -28.54
C VAL A 31 -8.02 -17.97 -28.34
N VAL A 32 -7.30 -17.61 -29.41
CA VAL A 32 -6.13 -16.74 -29.31
C VAL A 32 -6.50 -15.39 -28.71
N TRP A 33 -7.60 -14.79 -29.16
CA TRP A 33 -8.10 -13.54 -28.60
C TRP A 33 -8.45 -13.63 -27.12
N ALA A 34 -9.12 -14.71 -26.69
CA ALA A 34 -9.45 -14.94 -25.29
C ALA A 34 -8.17 -15.09 -24.45
N VAL A 35 -7.16 -15.81 -24.94
CA VAL A 35 -5.86 -15.95 -24.28
C VAL A 35 -5.17 -14.60 -24.11
N LEU A 36 -5.22 -13.73 -25.13
CA LEU A 36 -4.65 -12.37 -25.04
C LEU A 36 -5.36 -11.52 -23.97
N CYS A 37 -6.70 -11.59 -23.91
CA CYS A 37 -7.47 -10.87 -22.88
C CYS A 37 -7.20 -11.39 -21.46
N VAL A 38 -7.04 -12.70 -21.30
CA VAL A 38 -6.68 -13.30 -20.01
C VAL A 38 -5.25 -12.91 -19.62
N GLY A 39 -4.31 -12.95 -20.57
CA GLY A 39 -2.92 -12.53 -20.35
C GLY A 39 -2.81 -11.07 -19.92
N ASP A 40 -3.59 -10.19 -20.55
CA ASP A 40 -3.71 -8.78 -20.16
C ASP A 40 -4.22 -8.62 -18.72
N GLY A 41 -5.26 -9.36 -18.35
CA GLY A 41 -5.77 -9.38 -16.98
C GLY A 41 -4.72 -9.79 -15.94
N PHE A 42 -3.85 -10.75 -16.28
CA PHE A 42 -2.71 -11.10 -15.42
C PHE A 42 -1.68 -9.97 -15.33
N TRP A 43 -1.38 -9.28 -16.42
CA TRP A 43 -0.49 -8.12 -16.38
C TRP A 43 -1.02 -7.01 -15.48
N ILE A 44 -2.31 -6.67 -15.61
CA ILE A 44 -2.96 -5.69 -14.74
C ILE A 44 -2.93 -6.16 -13.27
N TYR A 45 -3.18 -7.44 -13.02
CA TYR A 45 -3.08 -8.01 -11.67
C TYR A 45 -1.70 -7.79 -11.05
N TYR A 46 -0.62 -8.15 -11.75
CA TYR A 46 0.74 -7.96 -11.25
C TYR A 46 1.12 -6.48 -11.11
N TYR A 47 0.63 -5.62 -12.01
CA TYR A 47 0.79 -4.18 -11.88
C TYR A 47 0.13 -3.62 -10.62
N VAL A 48 -1.15 -3.95 -10.39
CA VAL A 48 -1.88 -3.52 -9.19
C VAL A 48 -1.22 -4.09 -7.93
N HIS A 49 -0.86 -5.38 -7.96
CA HIS A 49 -0.20 -6.02 -6.83
C HIS A 49 1.16 -5.40 -6.51
N GLY A 50 1.99 -5.09 -7.51
CA GLY A 50 3.29 -4.46 -7.29
C GLY A 50 3.19 -3.03 -6.74
N ILE A 51 2.12 -2.29 -7.09
CA ILE A 51 1.87 -0.96 -6.52
C ILE A 51 1.39 -1.04 -5.07
N VAL A 52 0.47 -1.96 -4.78
CA VAL A 52 -0.21 -2.02 -3.49
C VAL A 52 0.58 -2.83 -2.44
N TYR A 53 1.33 -3.83 -2.90
CA TYR A 53 2.17 -4.69 -2.07
C TYR A 53 3.62 -4.67 -2.59
N PRO A 54 4.34 -3.54 -2.39
CA PRO A 54 5.69 -3.38 -2.90
C PRO A 54 6.74 -4.23 -2.17
N LEU A 55 6.35 -4.95 -1.11
CA LEU A 55 7.24 -5.80 -0.32
C LEU A 55 6.59 -7.14 0.06
N PRO A 56 7.35 -8.25 0.08
CA PRO A 56 8.74 -8.36 -0.39
C PRO A 56 8.81 -8.15 -1.91
N ARG A 57 9.94 -7.61 -2.39
CA ARG A 57 10.11 -7.33 -3.81
C ARG A 57 10.05 -8.62 -4.63
N ASN A 58 9.18 -8.66 -5.61
CA ASN A 58 9.12 -9.71 -6.61
C ASN A 58 10.14 -9.44 -7.75
N ALA A 59 10.18 -10.32 -8.75
CA ALA A 59 11.13 -10.17 -9.87
C ALA A 59 10.91 -8.89 -10.71
N LEU A 60 9.73 -8.27 -10.64
CA LEU A 60 9.35 -7.10 -11.43
C LEU A 60 9.75 -5.78 -10.75
N ASP A 61 9.64 -5.70 -9.41
CA ASP A 61 9.91 -4.48 -8.63
C ASP A 61 11.32 -4.44 -8.01
N ARG A 62 12.08 -5.56 -8.06
CA ARG A 62 13.47 -5.63 -7.57
C ARG A 62 14.35 -4.53 -8.17
N ASN A 63 14.17 -4.23 -9.46
CA ASN A 63 14.90 -3.20 -10.19
C ASN A 63 13.94 -2.17 -10.78
N GLY A 64 14.14 -0.88 -10.46
CA GLY A 64 13.27 0.20 -10.98
C GLY A 64 13.15 0.24 -12.51
N TYR A 65 14.21 -0.15 -13.24
CA TYR A 65 14.18 -0.29 -14.69
C TYR A 65 13.26 -1.41 -15.19
N ALA A 66 13.23 -2.55 -14.49
CA ALA A 66 12.37 -3.68 -14.85
C ALA A 66 10.90 -3.32 -14.63
N TRP A 67 10.60 -2.64 -13.52
CA TRP A 67 9.27 -2.12 -13.22
C TRP A 67 8.79 -1.11 -14.26
N MET A 68 9.68 -0.18 -14.64
CA MET A 68 9.39 0.82 -15.66
C MET A 68 9.11 0.17 -17.03
N ALA A 69 9.97 -0.76 -17.46
CA ALA A 69 9.78 -1.48 -18.71
C ALA A 69 8.46 -2.27 -18.71
N PHE A 70 8.19 -3.02 -17.64
CA PHE A 70 6.94 -3.76 -17.45
C PHE A 70 5.71 -2.85 -17.58
N THR A 71 5.73 -1.70 -16.89
CA THR A 71 4.64 -0.72 -16.92
C THR A 71 4.42 -0.18 -18.35
N ILE A 72 5.49 0.19 -19.05
CA ILE A 72 5.42 0.71 -20.42
C ILE A 72 4.83 -0.34 -21.37
N PHE A 73 5.35 -1.58 -21.33
CA PHE A 73 4.86 -2.65 -22.20
C PHE A 73 3.40 -2.99 -21.91
N MET A 74 2.99 -3.01 -20.63
CA MET A 74 1.61 -3.20 -20.23
C MET A 74 0.68 -2.18 -20.89
N PHE A 75 0.98 -0.89 -20.77
CA PHE A 75 0.11 0.15 -21.34
C PHE A 75 0.09 0.13 -22.88
N ILE A 76 1.22 -0.13 -23.54
CA ILE A 76 1.27 -0.23 -25.02
C ILE A 76 0.42 -1.42 -25.50
N PHE A 77 0.58 -2.59 -24.88
CA PHE A 77 -0.19 -3.78 -25.24
C PHE A 77 -1.68 -3.58 -24.94
N GLY A 78 -2.01 -3.09 -23.75
CA GLY A 78 -3.37 -2.79 -23.33
C GLY A 78 -4.06 -1.78 -24.24
N PHE A 79 -3.35 -0.76 -24.72
CA PHE A 79 -3.86 0.19 -25.71
C PHE A 79 -4.21 -0.49 -27.04
N CYS A 80 -3.29 -1.28 -27.59
CA CYS A 80 -3.51 -2.02 -28.84
C CYS A 80 -4.68 -3.02 -28.71
N LEU A 81 -4.75 -3.75 -27.59
CA LEU A 81 -5.83 -4.70 -27.32
C LEU A 81 -7.18 -3.98 -27.13
N SER A 82 -7.19 -2.81 -26.49
CA SER A 82 -8.38 -1.96 -26.35
C SER A 82 -8.92 -1.49 -27.69
N ILE A 83 -8.05 -0.98 -28.58
CA ILE A 83 -8.44 -0.59 -29.95
C ILE A 83 -9.01 -1.79 -30.71
N PHE A 84 -8.32 -2.93 -30.63
CA PHE A 84 -8.76 -4.15 -31.29
C PHE A 84 -10.14 -4.61 -30.78
N ASN A 85 -10.34 -4.64 -29.46
CA ASN A 85 -11.62 -4.99 -28.84
C ASN A 85 -12.73 -4.01 -29.23
N ALA A 86 -12.43 -2.71 -29.27
CA ALA A 86 -13.37 -1.70 -29.74
C ALA A 86 -13.79 -1.94 -31.19
N ILE A 87 -12.84 -2.17 -32.11
CA ILE A 87 -13.13 -2.46 -33.52
C ILE A 87 -13.97 -3.73 -33.66
N MET A 88 -13.61 -4.80 -32.93
CA MET A 88 -14.35 -6.06 -32.95
C MET A 88 -15.76 -5.96 -32.35
N SER A 89 -15.99 -5.00 -31.46
CA SER A 89 -17.30 -4.74 -30.86
C SER A 89 -18.26 -3.99 -31.80
N ILE A 90 -17.75 -3.21 -32.76
CA ILE A 90 -18.57 -2.40 -33.68
C ILE A 90 -19.56 -3.24 -34.51
N PRO A 91 -19.15 -4.33 -35.19
CA PRO A 91 -20.09 -5.18 -35.94
C PRO A 91 -21.21 -5.74 -35.05
N TYR A 92 -20.88 -6.13 -33.83
CA TYR A 92 -21.86 -6.62 -32.86
C TYR A 92 -22.86 -5.53 -32.47
N LEU A 93 -22.38 -4.32 -32.15
CA LEU A 93 -23.24 -3.19 -31.84
C LEU A 93 -24.15 -2.81 -33.01
N ILE A 94 -23.66 -2.85 -34.26
CA ILE A 94 -24.47 -2.60 -35.46
C ILE A 94 -25.61 -3.62 -35.62
N VAL A 95 -25.38 -4.89 -35.24
CA VAL A 95 -26.38 -5.96 -35.32
C VAL A 95 -27.43 -5.84 -34.22
N VAL A 96 -27.00 -5.54 -33.00
CA VAL A 96 -27.88 -5.45 -31.82
C VAL A 96 -28.66 -4.13 -31.80
N TRP A 97 -28.12 -3.05 -32.37
CA TRP A 97 -28.78 -1.74 -32.38
C TRP A 97 -30.09 -1.78 -33.19
N PRO A 98 -31.20 -1.30 -32.63
CA PRO A 98 -32.49 -1.33 -33.32
C PRO A 98 -32.45 -0.45 -34.57
N LYS A 99 -32.55 -1.07 -35.75
CA LYS A 99 -32.80 -0.34 -37.00
C LYS A 99 -34.23 0.22 -36.95
N ARG A 100 -34.35 1.55 -36.96
CA ARG A 100 -35.58 2.34 -36.76
C ARG A 100 -36.78 2.01 -37.68
N LYS A 101 -36.61 1.15 -38.69
CA LYS A 101 -37.59 0.90 -39.77
C LYS A 101 -37.99 -0.57 -39.98
N GLN A 102 -37.60 -1.51 -39.10
CA GLN A 102 -37.99 -2.91 -39.26
C GLN A 102 -39.12 -3.30 -38.30
N PRO A 103 -40.28 -3.80 -38.79
CA PRO A 103 -41.30 -4.37 -37.93
C PRO A 103 -40.78 -5.67 -37.33
N LEU A 104 -40.28 -5.60 -36.09
CA LEU A 104 -39.89 -6.77 -35.31
C LEU A 104 -41.05 -7.23 -34.43
N SER A 105 -41.18 -8.55 -34.26
CA SER A 105 -42.06 -9.10 -33.23
C SER A 105 -41.65 -8.58 -31.85
N TRP A 106 -42.64 -8.41 -30.98
CA TRP A 106 -42.42 -7.91 -29.61
C TRP A 106 -41.43 -8.78 -28.81
N ALA A 107 -41.47 -10.10 -29.00
CA ALA A 107 -40.53 -11.03 -28.39
C ALA A 107 -39.08 -10.78 -28.85
N MET A 108 -38.87 -10.56 -30.15
CA MET A 108 -37.54 -10.27 -30.71
C MET A 108 -37.02 -8.89 -30.27
N ARG A 109 -37.91 -7.91 -30.08
CA ARG A 109 -37.57 -6.60 -29.52
C ARG A 109 -37.12 -6.72 -28.06
N ARG A 110 -37.84 -7.48 -27.22
CA ARG A 110 -37.43 -7.75 -25.83
C ARG A 110 -36.09 -8.48 -25.75
N PHE A 111 -35.89 -9.50 -26.58
CA PHE A 111 -34.63 -10.24 -26.64
C PHE A 111 -33.44 -9.35 -26.98
N ARG A 112 -33.57 -8.44 -27.96
CA ARG A 112 -32.50 -7.48 -28.30
C ARG A 112 -32.21 -6.48 -27.19
N VAL A 113 -33.23 -5.97 -26.51
CA VAL A 113 -33.05 -5.06 -25.37
C VAL A 113 -32.32 -5.77 -24.24
N TYR A 114 -32.74 -7.00 -23.91
CA TYR A 114 -32.04 -7.82 -22.91
C TYR A 114 -30.59 -8.04 -23.33
N LEU A 115 -30.35 -8.50 -24.56
CA LEU A 115 -29.01 -8.72 -25.09
C LEU A 115 -28.14 -7.46 -24.94
N MET A 116 -28.64 -6.29 -25.35
CA MET A 116 -27.94 -5.01 -25.22
C MET A 116 -27.55 -4.68 -23.78
N TRP A 117 -28.46 -4.87 -22.82
CA TRP A 117 -28.20 -4.60 -21.40
C TRP A 117 -27.08 -5.45 -20.81
N PHE A 118 -26.91 -6.70 -21.26
CA PHE A 118 -25.85 -7.57 -20.78
C PHE A 118 -24.55 -7.44 -21.60
N SER A 119 -24.66 -7.34 -22.93
CA SER A 119 -23.51 -7.38 -23.82
C SER A 119 -22.75 -6.07 -23.89
N VAL A 120 -23.45 -4.92 -23.86
CA VAL A 120 -22.80 -3.61 -24.00
C VAL A 120 -21.85 -3.35 -22.83
N PRO A 121 -22.23 -3.56 -21.56
CA PRO A 121 -21.29 -3.41 -20.44
C PRO A 121 -20.06 -4.32 -20.56
N VAL A 122 -20.25 -5.58 -20.98
CA VAL A 122 -19.14 -6.53 -21.16
C VAL A 122 -18.19 -6.07 -22.27
N LEU A 123 -18.73 -5.60 -23.40
CA LEU A 123 -17.91 -5.10 -24.52
C LEU A 123 -17.17 -3.81 -24.14
N LEU A 124 -17.83 -2.90 -23.42
CA LEU A 124 -17.19 -1.69 -22.89
C LEU A 124 -16.08 -2.05 -21.90
N PHE A 125 -16.33 -3.01 -21.00
CA PHE A 125 -15.32 -3.51 -20.07
C PHE A 125 -14.11 -4.07 -20.83
N LEU A 126 -14.33 -4.94 -21.82
CA LEU A 126 -13.25 -5.50 -22.63
C LEU A 126 -12.51 -4.44 -23.48
N ALA A 127 -13.17 -3.37 -23.88
CA ALA A 127 -12.56 -2.29 -24.65
C ALA A 127 -11.80 -1.26 -23.79
N ILE A 128 -12.17 -1.09 -22.51
CA ILE A 128 -11.60 -0.06 -21.64
C ILE A 128 -10.55 -0.64 -20.69
N MET A 129 -10.83 -1.82 -20.10
CA MET A 129 -9.98 -2.37 -19.04
C MET A 129 -8.55 -2.69 -19.47
N PRO A 130 -8.27 -3.16 -20.70
CA PRO A 130 -6.88 -3.45 -21.05
C PRO A 130 -5.96 -2.23 -20.96
N PHE A 131 -6.44 -1.06 -21.35
CA PHE A 131 -5.65 0.16 -21.26
C PHE A 131 -5.79 0.88 -19.91
N CYS A 132 -7.02 1.03 -19.41
CA CYS A 132 -7.29 1.84 -18.21
C CYS A 132 -7.38 1.03 -16.92
N GLY A 133 -7.36 -0.29 -16.99
CA GLY A 133 -7.65 -1.17 -15.85
C GLY A 133 -6.70 -0.97 -14.69
N GLY A 134 -5.40 -0.78 -14.96
CA GLY A 134 -4.43 -0.42 -13.92
C GLY A 134 -4.84 0.84 -13.15
N TRP A 135 -5.11 1.94 -13.86
CA TRP A 135 -5.51 3.21 -13.23
C TRP A 135 -6.84 3.16 -12.49
N ILE A 136 -7.80 2.37 -12.98
CA ILE A 136 -9.12 2.23 -12.35
C ILE A 136 -9.02 1.35 -11.10
N VAL A 137 -8.28 0.23 -11.17
CA VAL A 137 -8.27 -0.79 -10.12
C VAL A 137 -7.31 -0.42 -8.98
N VAL A 138 -6.18 0.22 -9.26
CA VAL A 138 -5.21 0.65 -8.23
C VAL A 138 -5.86 1.42 -7.07
N PRO A 139 -6.62 2.51 -7.27
CA PRO A 139 -7.20 3.26 -6.14
C PRO A 139 -8.22 2.44 -5.34
N ILE A 140 -8.97 1.54 -6.01
CA ILE A 140 -9.94 0.66 -5.35
C ILE A 140 -9.22 -0.32 -4.42
N VAL A 141 -8.18 -0.98 -4.93
CA VAL A 141 -7.42 -1.97 -4.16
C VAL A 141 -6.57 -1.27 -3.09
N ALA A 142 -5.94 -0.13 -3.40
CA ALA A 142 -5.23 0.67 -2.42
C ALA A 142 -6.14 1.13 -1.27
N GLN A 143 -7.40 1.50 -1.53
CA GLN A 143 -8.36 1.83 -0.48
C GLN A 143 -8.72 0.62 0.39
N HIS A 144 -8.89 -0.55 -0.23
CA HIS A 144 -9.11 -1.79 0.51
C HIS A 144 -7.92 -2.12 1.42
N VAL A 145 -6.70 -2.02 0.89
CA VAL A 145 -5.46 -2.31 1.64
C VAL A 145 -5.16 -1.25 2.69
N TRP A 146 -5.47 0.02 2.45
CA TRP A 146 -5.40 1.07 3.47
C TRP A 146 -6.29 0.73 4.67
N ASN A 147 -7.50 0.25 4.41
CA ASN A 147 -8.45 -0.10 5.46
C ASN A 147 -8.03 -1.39 6.18
N HIS A 148 -7.72 -2.46 5.42
CA HIS A 148 -7.62 -3.83 5.93
C HIS A 148 -6.21 -4.43 5.96
N GLY A 149 -5.21 -3.75 5.41
CA GLY A 149 -3.87 -4.29 5.23
C GLY A 149 -3.13 -4.60 6.53
N CYS A 150 -3.54 -3.98 7.64
CA CYS A 150 -2.98 -4.24 8.97
C CYS A 150 -3.94 -5.02 9.89
N ASP A 151 -5.03 -5.60 9.38
CA ASP A 151 -6.04 -6.26 10.24
C ASP A 151 -5.48 -7.50 10.94
N SER A 152 -4.50 -8.17 10.35
CA SER A 152 -3.79 -9.32 10.94
C SER A 152 -2.74 -8.92 11.99
N PHE A 153 -2.46 -7.62 12.14
CA PHE A 153 -1.45 -7.12 13.05
C PHE A 153 -2.09 -6.62 14.36
N PRO A 154 -1.42 -6.79 15.51
CA PRO A 154 -1.95 -6.33 16.80
C PRO A 154 -2.07 -4.80 16.90
N ALA A 155 -1.24 -4.05 16.19
CA ALA A 155 -1.31 -2.60 16.12
C ALA A 155 -0.91 -2.08 14.73
N PHE A 156 -1.19 -0.81 14.52
CA PHE A 156 -0.63 -0.05 13.41
C PHE A 156 -0.41 1.40 13.80
N ALA A 157 0.45 2.08 13.07
CA ALA A 157 0.66 3.52 13.16
C ALA A 157 0.27 4.19 11.85
N ILE A 158 -0.23 5.43 11.93
CA ILE A 158 -0.42 6.30 10.77
C ILE A 158 0.61 7.42 10.90
N LEU A 159 1.51 7.48 9.94
CA LEU A 159 2.49 8.54 9.75
C LEU A 159 1.84 9.63 8.92
N ASP A 160 1.71 10.81 9.51
CA ASP A 160 1.06 11.98 8.93
C ASP A 160 2.15 13.05 8.71
N ALA A 161 2.61 13.15 7.47
CA ALA A 161 3.61 14.12 7.09
C ALA A 161 2.98 15.45 6.67
N ARG A 162 3.70 16.55 6.86
CA ARG A 162 3.32 17.83 6.26
C ARG A 162 3.45 17.78 4.74
N SER A 163 2.52 18.41 4.04
CA SER A 163 2.60 18.72 2.62
C SER A 163 3.50 19.94 2.35
N ALA A 164 3.84 20.18 1.08
CA ALA A 164 4.53 21.39 0.64
C ALA A 164 3.65 22.65 0.77
N THR A 165 2.33 22.48 0.70
CA THR A 165 1.34 23.56 0.79
C THR A 165 0.91 23.86 2.23
N ASP A 166 1.26 23.00 3.18
CA ASP A 166 0.89 23.19 4.57
C ASP A 166 1.62 24.37 5.21
N THR A 167 0.91 25.07 6.10
CA THR A 167 1.51 26.12 6.92
C THR A 167 2.54 25.53 7.89
N SER A 168 3.54 26.31 8.27
CA SER A 168 4.59 25.90 9.23
C SER A 168 4.08 25.46 10.61
N SER A 169 2.82 25.77 10.95
CA SER A 169 2.15 25.31 12.18
C SER A 169 1.68 23.85 12.11
N VAL A 170 1.63 23.22 10.93
CA VAL A 170 1.30 21.81 10.77
C VAL A 170 2.53 20.98 11.13
N LEU A 171 2.36 20.10 12.12
CA LEU A 171 3.42 19.26 12.65
C LEU A 171 3.33 17.86 12.07
N ASN A 172 4.48 17.23 11.85
CA ASN A 172 4.58 15.83 11.45
C ASN A 172 4.23 14.93 12.63
N ARG A 173 3.33 13.97 12.43
CA ARG A 173 2.77 13.17 13.53
C ARG A 173 2.79 11.68 13.24
N VAL A 174 2.78 10.91 14.31
CA VAL A 174 2.58 9.47 14.30
C VAL A 174 1.41 9.17 15.23
N TYR A 175 0.30 8.73 14.66
CA TYR A 175 -0.86 8.28 15.41
C TYR A 175 -0.78 6.78 15.62
N PHE A 176 -0.74 6.33 16.87
CA PHE A 176 -0.63 4.92 17.19
C PHE A 176 -1.99 4.32 17.55
N TYR A 177 -2.32 3.19 16.92
CA TYR A 177 -3.60 2.52 17.08
C TYR A 177 -3.43 1.09 17.55
N MET A 178 -4.28 0.68 18.46
CA MET A 178 -4.45 -0.72 18.82
C MET A 178 -5.52 -1.35 17.94
N ASN A 179 -5.22 -2.53 17.42
CA ASN A 179 -6.15 -3.34 16.64
C ASN A 179 -6.67 -4.48 17.52
N GLN A 180 -7.84 -4.30 18.12
CA GLN A 180 -8.49 -5.33 18.93
C GLN A 180 -9.47 -6.14 18.06
N PRO A 181 -9.36 -7.48 18.02
CA PRO A 181 -10.30 -8.32 17.27
C PRO A 181 -11.77 -8.15 17.68
N SER A 182 -12.00 -7.72 18.93
CA SER A 182 -13.33 -7.50 19.50
C SER A 182 -13.92 -6.11 19.23
N ALA A 183 -13.12 -5.15 18.74
CA ALA A 183 -13.56 -3.79 18.51
C ALA A 183 -14.05 -3.61 17.06
N ARG A 184 -15.14 -2.85 16.87
CA ARG A 184 -15.66 -2.51 15.52
C ARG A 184 -14.76 -1.55 14.75
N SER A 185 -13.90 -0.83 15.45
CA SER A 185 -12.96 0.14 14.90
C SER A 185 -11.69 0.18 15.76
N PRO A 186 -10.53 0.44 15.14
CA PRO A 186 -9.27 0.57 15.88
C PRO A 186 -9.32 1.76 16.84
N THR A 187 -8.64 1.64 17.98
CA THR A 187 -8.62 2.68 19.03
C THR A 187 -7.28 3.39 19.00
N GLN A 188 -7.30 4.72 18.84
CA GLN A 188 -6.09 5.54 18.94
C GLN A 188 -5.63 5.61 20.39
N LEU A 189 -4.37 5.29 20.63
CA LEU A 189 -3.82 5.25 21.99
C LEU A 189 -3.09 6.54 22.34
N PHE A 190 -2.18 6.97 21.47
CA PHE A 190 -1.33 8.14 21.69
C PHE A 190 -0.82 8.71 20.36
N THR A 191 -0.23 9.90 20.46
CA THR A 191 0.36 10.62 19.33
C THR A 191 1.80 10.99 19.63
N LEU A 192 2.69 10.69 18.69
CA LEU A 192 4.05 11.20 18.69
C LEU A 192 4.16 12.34 17.67
N THR A 193 5.01 13.31 17.95
CA THR A 193 5.32 14.40 17.01
C THR A 193 6.79 14.33 16.64
N LEU A 194 7.09 14.57 15.37
CA LEU A 194 8.45 14.70 14.90
C LEU A 194 8.78 16.17 14.64
N THR A 195 9.73 16.68 15.41
CA THR A 195 10.23 18.06 15.32
C THR A 195 11.69 18.08 14.89
N ASP A 196 12.02 18.98 13.97
CA ASP A 196 13.38 19.35 13.62
C ASP A 196 13.92 20.36 14.64
N PHE A 197 15.08 20.05 15.25
CA PHE A 197 15.80 21.01 16.10
C PHE A 197 16.80 21.81 15.28
N ASP A 198 17.48 21.11 14.37
CA ASP A 198 18.40 21.65 13.38
C ASP A 198 18.39 20.69 12.16
N SER A 199 19.17 20.98 11.11
CA SER A 199 19.17 20.15 9.90
C SER A 199 19.59 18.70 10.13
N GLU A 200 20.34 18.44 11.21
CA GLU A 200 20.98 17.15 11.49
C GLU A 200 20.35 16.40 12.67
N ASN A 201 19.58 17.11 13.52
CA ASN A 201 19.01 16.60 14.75
C ASN A 201 17.50 16.69 14.72
N TRP A 202 16.88 15.53 14.87
CA TRP A 202 15.43 15.40 14.89
C TRP A 202 15.00 14.73 16.20
N LEU A 203 13.79 15.06 16.64
CA LEU A 203 13.21 14.51 17.85
C LEU A 203 11.81 14.01 17.57
N LEU A 204 11.61 12.72 17.79
CA LEU A 204 10.29 12.11 17.89
C LEU A 204 9.90 12.08 19.36
N ASN A 205 8.85 12.79 19.75
CA ASN A 205 8.41 12.86 21.15
C ASN A 205 6.94 12.51 21.33
N LEU A 206 6.59 11.96 22.49
CA LEU A 206 5.22 11.71 22.89
C LEU A 206 4.55 13.00 23.32
N THR A 207 3.52 13.42 22.58
CA THR A 207 2.88 14.72 22.78
C THR A 207 1.46 14.63 23.33
N ALA A 208 0.74 13.55 23.04
CA ALA A 208 -0.63 13.38 23.50
C ALA A 208 -0.99 11.93 23.82
N TRP A 209 -1.83 11.77 24.84
CA TRP A 209 -2.52 10.52 25.15
C TRP A 209 -3.97 10.65 24.68
N ASN A 210 -4.37 9.81 23.73
CA ASN A 210 -5.71 9.81 23.14
C ASN A 210 -6.64 8.82 23.86
N ALA A 211 -6.07 7.81 24.52
CA ALA A 211 -6.75 6.95 25.47
C ALA A 211 -6.24 7.23 26.91
N PRO A 212 -7.08 7.03 27.95
CA PRO A 212 -6.61 7.07 29.33
C PRO A 212 -5.45 6.10 29.53
N GLN A 213 -4.32 6.57 30.06
CA GLN A 213 -3.11 5.75 30.25
C GLN A 213 -3.38 4.46 31.03
N ALA A 214 -4.25 4.53 32.06
CA ALA A 214 -4.64 3.37 32.87
C ALA A 214 -5.44 2.31 32.10
N SER A 215 -6.02 2.65 30.95
CA SER A 215 -6.76 1.72 30.08
C SER A 215 -5.94 1.15 28.93
N ILE A 216 -4.72 1.64 28.71
CA ILE A 216 -3.84 1.13 27.67
C ILE A 216 -3.24 -0.19 28.16
N PRO A 217 -3.45 -1.32 27.46
CA PRO A 217 -2.83 -2.56 27.87
C PRO A 217 -1.30 -2.44 27.82
N LEU A 218 -0.61 -3.11 28.73
CA LEU A 218 0.84 -2.95 28.93
C LEU A 218 1.64 -3.17 27.63
N ASP A 219 1.22 -4.11 26.80
CA ASP A 219 1.89 -4.43 25.55
C ASP A 219 1.78 -3.32 24.48
N PHE A 220 0.84 -2.38 24.65
CA PHE A 220 0.67 -1.23 23.77
C PHE A 220 1.11 0.09 24.41
N TYR A 221 1.58 0.05 25.65
CA TYR A 221 2.06 1.24 26.33
C TYR A 221 3.45 1.61 25.76
N PRO A 222 3.67 2.86 25.30
CA PRO A 222 4.95 3.27 24.73
C PRO A 222 6.02 3.29 25.82
N THR A 223 7.10 2.53 25.62
CA THR A 223 8.23 2.51 26.56
C THR A 223 9.08 3.78 26.48
N LEU A 224 9.16 4.38 25.28
CA LEU A 224 9.92 5.59 25.04
C LEU A 224 9.02 6.82 25.06
N HIS A 225 9.45 7.82 25.83
CA HIS A 225 8.88 9.15 25.79
C HIS A 225 9.37 9.94 24.58
N ALA A 226 10.65 9.78 24.23
CA ALA A 226 11.25 10.48 23.11
C ALA A 226 12.44 9.72 22.51
N VAL A 227 12.67 9.91 21.21
CA VAL A 227 13.82 9.41 20.45
C VAL A 227 14.46 10.58 19.71
N ARG A 228 15.74 10.81 19.98
CA ARG A 228 16.58 11.78 19.29
C ARG A 228 17.39 11.07 18.22
N TYR A 229 17.40 11.64 17.02
CA TYR A 229 18.17 11.17 15.87
C TYR A 229 19.25 12.19 15.55
N ASN A 230 20.47 11.72 15.36
CA ASN A 230 21.57 12.50 14.80
C ASN A 230 21.94 11.89 13.45
N LEU A 231 21.57 12.58 12.38
CA LEU A 231 21.74 12.12 11.00
C LEU A 231 23.21 12.10 10.58
N THR A 232 24.02 13.07 11.03
CA THR A 232 25.45 13.15 10.69
C THR A 232 26.23 11.98 11.28
N ALA A 233 26.00 11.65 12.55
CA ALA A 233 26.65 10.54 13.23
C ALA A 233 25.94 9.20 13.01
N SER A 234 24.76 9.21 12.39
CA SER A 234 23.89 8.03 12.22
C SER A 234 23.62 7.31 13.55
N THR A 235 23.38 8.10 14.60
CA THR A 235 23.14 7.62 15.97
C THR A 235 21.73 8.02 16.44
N LEU A 236 21.20 7.21 17.35
CA LEU A 236 19.92 7.48 18.01
C LEU A 236 20.05 7.29 19.52
N ALA A 237 19.26 8.06 20.27
CA ALA A 237 19.19 7.97 21.72
C ALA A 237 17.75 8.16 22.18
N GLY A 238 17.31 7.33 23.13
CA GLY A 238 15.93 7.33 23.61
C GLY A 238 15.84 7.56 25.12
N ASN A 239 14.81 8.31 25.50
CA ASN A 239 14.44 8.55 26.89
C ASN A 239 13.15 7.78 27.22
N CYS A 240 13.17 7.04 28.31
CA CYS A 240 12.02 6.31 28.83
C CYS A 240 11.22 7.15 29.82
N THR A 241 9.92 6.88 29.92
CA THR A 241 9.09 7.40 31.01
C THR A 241 9.29 6.54 32.26
N LEU A 242 9.68 7.16 33.37
CA LEU A 242 9.79 6.56 34.70
C LEU A 242 8.73 7.15 35.63
N ARG A 243 8.22 6.39 36.59
CA ARG A 243 7.34 6.91 37.65
C ARG A 243 8.17 7.55 38.75
N THR A 244 7.81 8.77 39.19
CA THR A 244 8.38 9.35 40.40
C THR A 244 7.68 8.81 41.65
N GLY A 245 8.17 7.68 42.16
CA GLY A 245 7.76 7.14 43.46
C GLY A 245 6.36 6.53 43.51
N ALA A 246 6.10 5.76 44.58
CA ALA A 246 4.81 5.11 44.80
C ALA A 246 3.67 6.11 45.07
N ASP A 247 3.97 7.27 45.67
CA ASP A 247 2.96 8.16 46.25
C ASP A 247 2.76 9.49 45.50
N THR A 248 3.51 9.76 44.42
CA THR A 248 3.35 10.97 43.60
C THR A 248 3.00 10.62 42.15
N PRO A 249 1.95 11.23 41.56
CA PRO A 249 1.50 10.93 40.19
C PRO A 249 2.36 11.63 39.12
N GLY A 250 3.67 11.75 39.35
CA GLY A 250 4.60 12.33 38.39
C GLY A 250 5.28 11.25 37.55
N THR A 251 5.64 11.62 36.33
CA THR A 251 6.54 10.84 35.49
C THR A 251 7.80 11.64 35.18
N THR A 252 8.97 11.08 35.45
CA THR A 252 10.26 11.62 34.99
C THR A 252 10.71 10.92 33.73
N THR A 253 11.72 11.46 33.05
CA THR A 253 12.36 10.79 31.92
C THR A 253 13.82 10.50 32.22
N ALA A 254 14.32 9.37 31.74
CA ALA A 254 15.74 9.00 31.85
C ALA A 254 16.23 8.33 30.56
N PRO A 255 17.52 8.48 30.21
CA PRO A 255 18.12 7.74 29.10
C PRO A 255 18.02 6.24 29.35
N CYS A 256 17.56 5.49 28.35
CA CYS A 256 17.35 4.03 28.47
C CYS A 256 17.60 3.28 27.16
N MET A 257 17.90 3.99 26.08
CA MET A 257 18.11 3.42 24.76
C MET A 257 19.22 4.21 24.06
N SER A 258 20.14 3.49 23.44
CA SER A 258 21.11 4.06 22.50
C SER A 258 21.25 3.15 21.30
N GLY A 259 21.71 3.69 20.17
CA GLY A 259 21.86 2.88 18.98
C GLY A 259 22.46 3.62 17.80
N THR A 260 22.61 2.88 16.73
CA THR A 260 23.01 3.38 15.41
C THR A 260 21.99 2.93 14.37
N PHE A 261 21.95 3.65 13.26
CA PHE A 261 21.17 3.27 12.10
C PHE A 261 22.00 3.43 10.84
N ASP A 262 21.72 2.67 9.79
CA ASP A 262 22.19 2.93 8.45
C ASP A 262 20.99 3.39 7.63
N SER A 263 21.05 4.59 7.06
CA SER A 263 19.97 5.18 6.26
C SER A 263 20.18 5.04 4.75
N GLY A 264 21.20 4.29 4.34
CA GLY A 264 21.51 3.98 2.95
C GLY A 264 20.51 2.99 2.33
N ASP A 265 20.97 2.30 1.28
CA ASP A 265 20.12 1.38 0.51
C ASP A 265 19.63 0.17 1.31
N HIS A 266 20.36 -0.19 2.37
CA HIS A 266 20.01 -1.22 3.34
C HIS A 266 19.73 -0.58 4.69
N LEU A 267 18.46 -0.22 4.93
CA LEU A 267 18.04 0.32 6.22
C LEU A 267 18.29 -0.72 7.32
N ALA A 268 19.15 -0.38 8.26
CA ALA A 268 19.50 -1.23 9.39
C ALA A 268 19.51 -0.42 10.68
N PHE A 269 19.23 -1.08 11.81
CA PHE A 269 19.29 -0.51 13.14
C PHE A 269 20.04 -1.45 14.06
N THR A 270 20.88 -0.88 14.92
CA THR A 270 21.40 -1.57 16.09
C THR A 270 20.96 -0.79 17.31
N ILE A 271 20.06 -1.38 18.08
CA ILE A 271 19.42 -0.74 19.22
C ILE A 271 19.86 -1.50 20.47
N SER A 272 20.50 -0.79 21.39
CA SER A 272 20.76 -1.27 22.74
C SER A 272 19.77 -0.60 23.68
N SER A 273 19.08 -1.41 24.48
CA SER A 273 18.10 -0.90 25.41
C SER A 273 18.21 -1.56 26.77
N ASP A 274 18.26 -0.69 27.78
CA ASP A 274 18.15 -1.03 29.19
C ASP A 274 16.72 -0.84 29.69
N VAL A 275 15.73 -0.74 28.79
CA VAL A 275 14.34 -0.47 29.15
C VAL A 275 13.87 -1.55 30.13
N PRO A 276 13.54 -1.18 31.38
CA PRO A 276 12.73 -2.05 32.21
C PRO A 276 11.38 -2.14 31.50
N LEU A 277 11.01 -3.36 31.04
CA LEU A 277 9.62 -3.68 30.70
C LEU A 277 8.73 -3.03 31.75
N ASN A 278 7.81 -2.20 31.27
CA ASN A 278 7.22 -1.15 32.04
C ASN A 278 6.72 -1.61 33.43
N THR A 279 7.50 -1.26 34.45
CA THR A 279 7.19 -1.33 35.87
C THR A 279 6.23 -0.23 36.32
N THR A 280 5.67 0.58 35.42
CA THR A 280 4.78 1.70 35.82
C THR A 280 3.37 1.27 36.26
N LEU A 281 2.99 -0.01 36.14
CA LEU A 281 1.72 -0.51 36.69
C LEU A 281 1.81 -1.80 37.53
N ALA A 282 2.94 -2.53 37.53
CA ALA A 282 3.05 -3.76 38.29
C ALA A 282 4.47 -3.98 38.86
N ALA A 283 4.58 -4.03 40.19
CA ALA A 283 5.80 -4.44 40.91
C ALA A 283 6.19 -5.92 40.68
N SER A 284 5.48 -6.63 39.81
CA SER A 284 5.59 -8.07 39.56
C SER A 284 6.27 -8.44 38.24
N TYR A 285 6.69 -7.48 37.41
CA TYR A 285 7.44 -7.78 36.19
C TYR A 285 8.96 -7.76 36.45
N PRO A 286 9.71 -8.82 36.08
CA PRO A 286 11.15 -8.85 36.24
C PRO A 286 11.81 -7.79 35.36
N PRO A 287 12.91 -7.14 35.83
CA PRO A 287 13.69 -6.25 34.98
C PRO A 287 14.13 -7.02 33.73
N ALA A 288 13.84 -6.47 32.56
CA ALA A 288 14.36 -7.03 31.32
C ALA A 288 15.89 -6.81 31.31
N PRO A 289 16.69 -7.83 30.98
CA PRO A 289 18.13 -7.64 30.80
C PRO A 289 18.38 -6.65 29.66
N ASN A 290 19.54 -5.99 29.67
CA ASN A 290 19.97 -5.19 28.52
C ASN A 290 19.92 -6.08 27.27
N THR A 291 19.09 -5.69 26.31
CA THR A 291 18.96 -6.38 25.04
C THR A 291 19.48 -5.48 23.93
N THR A 292 20.44 -6.01 23.17
CA THR A 292 20.79 -5.45 21.86
C THR A 292 19.98 -6.16 20.79
N THR A 293 19.20 -5.39 20.04
CA THR A 293 18.41 -5.87 18.92
C THR A 293 18.95 -5.29 17.63
N HIS A 294 19.20 -6.16 16.67
CA HIS A 294 19.58 -5.78 15.32
C HIS A 294 18.36 -5.92 14.42
N LEU A 295 18.05 -4.87 13.67
CA LEU A 295 16.93 -4.85 12.72
C LEU A 295 17.49 -4.53 11.34
N ALA A 296 16.99 -5.21 10.31
CA ALA A 296 17.40 -4.95 8.94
C ALA A 296 16.24 -5.18 7.98
N ILE A 297 16.31 -4.57 6.81
CA ILE A 297 15.41 -4.86 5.70
C ILE A 297 15.96 -6.03 4.85
N PRO A 298 15.09 -6.92 4.33
CA PRO A 298 15.51 -8.02 3.44
C PRO A 298 15.95 -7.53 2.07
N ASP A 299 15.35 -6.45 1.59
CA ASP A 299 15.49 -5.99 0.22
C ASP A 299 16.29 -4.69 0.14
N VAL A 300 16.99 -4.50 -0.97
CA VAL A 300 17.76 -3.29 -1.26
C VAL A 300 16.83 -2.17 -1.75
N GLY A 301 17.14 -0.92 -1.40
CA GLY A 301 16.56 0.25 -2.04
C GLY A 301 15.36 0.83 -1.31
N TRP A 302 15.47 0.98 0.02
CA TRP A 302 14.67 1.96 0.75
C TRP A 302 14.91 3.34 0.12
N SER A 303 14.06 3.71 -0.83
CA SER A 303 14.26 4.88 -1.67
C SER A 303 13.10 5.84 -1.54
N PHE A 304 13.43 7.11 -1.79
CA PHE A 304 12.53 8.25 -1.65
C PHE A 304 11.20 8.11 -2.41
N GLY A 305 11.18 7.40 -3.53
CA GLY A 305 10.01 7.32 -4.42
C GLY A 305 8.91 6.35 -3.97
N GLN A 306 9.24 5.40 -3.09
CA GLN A 306 8.31 4.43 -2.53
C GLN A 306 8.78 4.11 -1.11
N PRO A 307 8.21 4.77 -0.06
CA PRO A 307 8.57 4.53 1.34
C PRO A 307 8.00 3.19 1.82
N ALA A 308 8.41 2.11 1.14
CA ALA A 308 8.11 0.74 1.47
C ALA A 308 9.28 0.18 2.30
N VAL A 309 9.00 -0.23 3.53
CA VAL A 309 9.94 -0.85 4.47
C VAL A 309 9.29 -2.08 5.07
N ARG A 310 10.03 -3.19 5.11
CA ARG A 310 9.70 -4.41 5.83
C ARG A 310 10.88 -4.71 6.73
N LEU A 311 10.75 -4.39 8.02
CA LEU A 311 11.86 -4.45 8.97
C LEU A 311 11.75 -5.73 9.80
N GLU A 312 12.80 -6.53 9.76
CA GLU A 312 12.86 -7.84 10.41
C GLU A 312 14.00 -7.87 11.42
N ALA A 313 13.83 -8.62 12.50
CA ALA A 313 14.88 -8.82 13.50
C ALA A 313 15.96 -9.76 12.94
N VAL A 314 17.23 -9.38 13.05
CA VAL A 314 18.37 -10.21 12.65
C VAL A 314 18.64 -11.24 13.75
N GLN A 315 18.65 -12.51 13.37
CA GLN A 315 18.94 -13.61 14.26
C GLN A 315 20.45 -13.71 14.56
N PRO A 316 20.87 -14.43 15.63
CA PRO A 316 22.28 -14.55 16.00
C PRO A 316 23.16 -15.21 14.93
N ASP A 317 22.57 -15.96 14.00
CA ASP A 317 23.24 -16.57 12.83
C ASP A 317 23.43 -15.59 11.67
N GLY A 318 22.89 -14.36 11.78
CA GLY A 318 22.93 -13.32 10.75
C GLY A 318 21.77 -13.39 9.75
N GLU A 319 20.87 -14.37 9.88
CA GLU A 319 19.70 -14.50 9.01
C GLU A 319 18.58 -13.57 9.47
N LEU A 320 17.69 -13.22 8.53
CA LEU A 320 16.51 -12.42 8.85
C LEU A 320 15.46 -13.29 9.53
N GLY A 321 14.92 -12.78 10.63
CA GLY A 321 13.98 -13.46 11.50
C GLY A 321 12.58 -12.89 11.42
N GLN A 322 12.01 -12.60 12.59
CA GLN A 322 10.61 -12.20 12.69
C GLN A 322 10.40 -10.75 12.24
N LEU A 323 9.29 -10.52 11.52
CA LEU A 323 8.82 -9.19 11.15
C LEU A 323 8.51 -8.36 12.40
N VAL A 324 9.07 -7.16 12.49
CA VAL A 324 8.79 -6.18 13.56
C VAL A 324 7.75 -5.17 13.09
N LEU A 325 7.98 -4.59 11.91
CA LEU A 325 7.05 -3.63 11.29
C LEU A 325 7.13 -3.70 9.76
N ALA A 326 6.03 -3.33 9.11
CA ALA A 326 5.97 -3.17 7.66
C ALA A 326 5.12 -1.95 7.31
N THR A 327 5.60 -1.10 6.43
CA THR A 327 4.77 -0.07 5.81
C THR A 327 3.77 -0.71 4.84
N THR A 328 2.59 -0.13 4.71
CA THR A 328 1.62 -0.49 3.67
C THR A 328 1.55 0.62 2.63
N VAL A 329 0.42 0.78 1.95
CA VAL A 329 0.16 1.86 1.00
C VAL A 329 0.00 3.21 1.68
N THR A 330 0.29 4.26 0.95
CA THR A 330 -0.18 5.60 1.29
C THR A 330 -1.69 5.69 1.16
N ARG A 331 -2.29 6.65 1.84
CA ARG A 331 -3.75 6.82 1.79
C ARG A 331 -4.17 7.21 0.37
N PRO A 332 -5.19 6.55 -0.21
CA PRO A 332 -5.70 6.97 -1.51
C PRO A 332 -6.20 8.42 -1.44
N HIS A 333 -5.81 9.21 -2.44
CA HIS A 333 -6.10 10.65 -2.52
C HIS A 333 -5.41 11.52 -1.46
N ASP A 334 -4.53 10.96 -0.62
CA ASP A 334 -3.75 11.71 0.35
C ASP A 334 -2.35 11.10 0.50
N VAL A 335 -1.42 11.64 -0.30
CA VAL A 335 -0.03 11.18 -0.35
C VAL A 335 0.77 11.50 0.91
N THR A 336 0.21 12.30 1.82
CA THR A 336 0.89 12.71 3.06
C THR A 336 0.84 11.63 4.13
N GLN A 337 -0.14 10.73 4.06
CA GLN A 337 -0.38 9.70 5.05
C GLN A 337 0.15 8.34 4.62
N LEU A 338 0.96 7.72 5.48
CA LEU A 338 1.49 6.37 5.31
C LEU A 338 1.11 5.50 6.52
N LYS A 339 0.53 4.34 6.28
CA LYS A 339 0.17 3.40 7.34
C LYS A 339 1.27 2.37 7.53
N VAL A 340 1.55 2.01 8.77
CA VAL A 340 2.60 1.06 9.18
C VAL A 340 1.99 0.00 10.08
N CYS A 341 2.04 -1.25 9.64
CA CYS A 341 1.59 -2.39 10.43
C CYS A 341 2.69 -2.81 11.42
N VAL A 342 2.32 -3.09 12.66
CA VAL A 342 3.25 -3.39 13.76
C VAL A 342 2.97 -4.80 14.28
N ALA A 343 3.94 -5.70 14.11
CA ALA A 343 3.85 -7.08 14.58
C ALA A 343 4.41 -7.25 15.99
N GLY A 344 5.38 -6.41 16.36
CA GLY A 344 6.09 -6.50 17.64
C GLY A 344 7.29 -7.47 17.61
N PRO A 345 8.09 -7.49 18.67
CA PRO A 345 9.32 -8.29 18.77
C PRO A 345 9.03 -9.79 18.94
N PRO A 346 10.01 -10.66 18.61
CA PRO A 346 9.83 -12.10 18.63
C PRO A 346 9.50 -12.66 20.02
N GLY A 347 8.57 -13.62 20.05
CA GLY A 347 8.20 -14.35 21.27
C GLY A 347 7.36 -13.57 22.29
N ARG A 348 6.89 -12.34 21.98
CA ARG A 348 5.98 -11.59 22.85
C ARG A 348 4.58 -11.51 22.24
N PRO A 349 3.50 -11.80 23.01
CA PRO A 349 2.15 -11.53 22.55
C PRO A 349 1.96 -10.01 22.45
N ALA A 350 1.28 -9.57 21.39
CA ALA A 350 0.95 -8.17 21.07
C ALA A 350 2.10 -7.29 20.51
N ALA A 351 1.72 -6.10 20.03
CA ALA A 351 2.56 -5.19 19.24
C ALA A 351 3.84 -4.74 19.95
N ALA A 352 3.89 -4.87 21.28
CA ALA A 352 4.99 -4.54 22.17
C ALA A 352 5.72 -3.29 21.69
N VAL A 353 5.13 -2.13 21.95
CA VAL A 353 5.58 -0.81 21.46
C VAL A 353 6.86 -0.37 22.18
N GLN A 354 7.92 -1.07 21.83
CA GLN A 354 9.25 -1.02 22.41
C GLN A 354 10.18 -0.19 21.51
N PRO A 355 11.45 0.03 21.92
CA PRO A 355 12.39 0.81 21.13
C PRO A 355 12.55 0.32 19.69
N GLU A 356 12.41 -0.97 19.45
CA GLU A 356 12.51 -1.62 18.12
C GLU A 356 11.40 -1.19 17.17
N VAL A 357 10.24 -0.77 17.71
CA VAL A 357 9.13 -0.24 16.92
C VAL A 357 9.23 1.28 16.83
N LEU A 358 9.43 1.95 17.97
CA LEU A 358 9.36 3.42 18.03
C LEU A 358 10.53 4.11 17.32
N ALA A 359 11.74 3.55 17.41
CA ALA A 359 12.91 4.19 16.83
C ALA A 359 12.91 4.18 15.30
N PRO A 360 12.54 3.09 14.60
CA PRO A 360 12.42 3.15 13.14
C PRO A 360 11.31 4.08 12.63
N LEU A 361 10.21 4.23 13.37
CA LEU A 361 9.07 5.07 12.93
C LEU A 361 9.47 6.52 12.65
N GLY A 362 10.40 7.09 13.42
CA GLY A 362 10.89 8.45 13.18
C GLY A 362 11.62 8.59 11.85
N LEU A 363 12.52 7.66 11.49
CA LEU A 363 13.21 7.68 10.19
C LEU A 363 12.26 7.42 9.02
N ILE A 364 11.29 6.51 9.19
CA ILE A 364 10.26 6.26 8.17
C ILE A 364 9.42 7.53 7.95
N LEU A 365 9.03 8.23 9.03
CA LEU A 365 8.33 9.50 8.92
C LEU A 365 9.18 10.58 8.24
N MET A 366 10.49 10.68 8.54
CA MET A 366 11.38 11.61 7.82
C MET A 366 11.39 11.36 6.30
N ARG A 367 11.40 10.10 5.86
CA ARG A 367 11.29 9.80 4.42
C ARG A 367 9.91 10.14 3.88
N GLN A 368 8.85 9.83 4.62
CA GLN A 368 7.49 10.15 4.23
C GLN A 368 7.29 11.67 4.11
N ILE A 369 7.93 12.48 4.95
CA ILE A 369 7.94 13.95 4.84
C ILE A 369 8.50 14.37 3.49
N ASN A 370 9.67 13.86 3.14
CA ASN A 370 10.27 14.28 1.89
C ASN A 370 9.45 13.82 0.67
N TYR A 371 8.89 12.60 0.71
CA TYR A 371 7.97 12.11 -0.31
C TYR A 371 6.73 12.99 -0.44
N ALA A 372 6.07 13.31 0.68
CA ALA A 372 4.87 14.15 0.74
C ALA A 372 5.15 15.55 0.18
N VAL A 373 6.27 16.17 0.55
CA VAL A 373 6.68 17.47 0.03
C VAL A 373 6.84 17.42 -1.49
N VAL A 374 7.58 16.46 -2.05
CA VAL A 374 7.77 16.37 -3.51
C VAL A 374 6.46 16.07 -4.24
N ALA A 375 5.63 15.19 -3.69
CA ALA A 375 4.36 14.81 -4.31
C ALA A 375 3.29 15.91 -4.27
N THR A 376 3.43 16.90 -3.38
CA THR A 376 2.49 18.02 -3.20
C THR A 376 3.06 19.37 -3.62
N GLN A 377 4.30 19.40 -4.14
CA GLN A 377 4.86 20.62 -4.71
C GLN A 377 3.99 21.06 -5.90
N PRO A 378 3.57 22.34 -5.95
CA PRO A 378 2.89 22.86 -7.12
C PRO A 378 3.87 22.74 -8.30
N THR A 379 3.47 22.01 -9.32
CA THR A 379 4.21 22.01 -10.59
C THR A 379 4.20 23.44 -11.13
N GLU A 380 5.36 24.00 -11.47
CA GLU A 380 5.54 25.38 -11.96
C GLU A 380 4.75 25.73 -13.27
N ASN A 381 3.82 24.87 -13.71
CA ASN A 381 3.09 24.99 -14.97
C ASN A 381 1.55 24.99 -14.83
N ASP A 382 1.00 25.26 -13.64
CA ASP A 382 -0.44 25.50 -13.48
C ASP A 382 -0.80 27.00 -13.52
#